data_AF-A0A0N1DPB6-F1
#
_entry.id   AF-A0A0N1DPB6-F1
#
_cell.length_a   1.000
_cell.length_b   1.000
_cell.length_c   1.000
_cell.angle_alpha   90.00
_cell.angle_beta   90.00
_cell.angle_gamma   90.00
#
_symmetry.space_group_name_H-M   'P 1'
#
loop_
_entity.id
_entity.type
_entity.pdbx_description
1 polymer ?
#
loop_
_entity_poly.entity_id
_entity_poly.type
_entity_poly.pdbx_seq_one_letter_code
_entity_poly.pdbx_strand_id
1 'polypeptide(L)'
;MKNLHSWILLLSIFIYAQGSCQVGIGTTSPRGALDINSPTTNNKGLVLPTNNSPTNMTNPQGGALAEGTVMYDNTEKCVKFYNGSTWSNCLCDTCGPSTSTIIADCTQNGFTGSYTSNIPLSGTTFTVTITNNSFSTSTLNLQPSDLVLSGVTGLTVSSVSPTTATLNAGQSQMLTYTITGTPNNKGTLTGTWSKLSLNCSNSVTVAPGVRFAYWGTAYSIGTSTFSTFNSQLTNTANYGPTGTYNKIGGFNFIDITSILGSATAASLLANYDVICIGANTEIDAASSLKIKGYVDGGGVATILLDQSFNTAIFQTFGGTGSVGAGATNGVTTTDTTNNGVFGTGTNASITGFGQQGRILLSQLASGSVVLATETASTNDIALWKTGTGGRAIFSWDEGVYRSSNITGTVIDTPQEIFLHNIMAYLLNARGF
;
A
#
# COMPACT_ATOMS: atom_id res chain seq x y z
N MET A 1 -105.77 -25.83 35.07
CA MET A 1 -104.39 -26.28 35.43
C MET A 1 -103.77 -27.28 34.45
N LYS A 2 -104.53 -28.11 33.72
CA LYS A 2 -103.98 -29.10 32.76
C LYS A 2 -103.37 -28.49 31.48
N ASN A 3 -103.90 -27.35 31.00
CA ASN A 3 -103.41 -26.75 29.76
C ASN A 3 -102.08 -26.00 29.94
N LEU A 4 -101.82 -25.41 31.11
CA LEU A 4 -100.58 -24.66 31.39
C LEU A 4 -99.33 -25.56 31.37
N HIS A 5 -99.47 -26.82 31.79
CA HIS A 5 -98.40 -27.83 31.68
C HIS A 5 -98.04 -28.12 30.22
N SER A 6 -99.00 -28.04 29.30
CA SER A 6 -98.76 -28.26 27.87
C SER A 6 -97.98 -27.10 27.23
N TRP A 7 -98.21 -25.86 27.69
CA TRP A 7 -97.44 -24.68 27.25
C TRP A 7 -96.03 -24.64 27.83
N ILE A 8 -95.83 -25.07 29.07
CA ILE A 8 -94.50 -25.19 29.70
C ILE A 8 -93.66 -26.29 29.02
N LEU A 9 -94.29 -27.38 28.56
CA LEU A 9 -93.63 -28.45 27.81
C LEU A 9 -93.22 -27.99 26.39
N LEU A 10 -94.05 -27.19 25.73
CA LEU A 10 -93.73 -26.60 24.42
C LEU A 10 -92.60 -25.55 24.50
N LEU A 11 -92.54 -24.76 25.58
CA LEU A 11 -91.48 -23.79 25.82
C LEU A 11 -90.13 -24.47 26.12
N SER A 12 -90.13 -25.62 26.81
CA SER A 12 -88.92 -26.40 27.10
C SER A 12 -88.38 -27.15 25.88
N ILE A 13 -89.23 -27.52 24.92
CA ILE A 13 -88.81 -28.09 23.62
C ILE A 13 -88.17 -27.03 22.71
N PHE A 14 -88.59 -25.76 22.81
CA PHE A 14 -87.96 -24.65 22.06
C PHE A 14 -86.58 -24.27 22.60
N ILE A 15 -86.34 -24.43 23.91
CA ILE A 15 -85.03 -24.21 24.56
C ILE A 15 -84.01 -25.30 24.15
N TYR A 16 -84.47 -26.50 23.76
CA TYR A 16 -83.62 -27.57 23.23
C TYR A 16 -83.09 -27.30 21.81
N ALA A 17 -83.65 -26.34 21.08
CA ALA A 17 -83.33 -26.10 19.67
C ALA A 17 -82.19 -25.08 19.43
N GLN A 18 -81.59 -24.48 20.46
CA GLN A 18 -80.57 -23.42 20.31
C GLN A 18 -79.35 -23.64 21.22
N GLY A 19 -78.93 -24.88 21.42
CA GLY A 19 -77.59 -25.18 21.91
C GLY A 19 -76.58 -24.96 20.81
N SER A 20 -75.91 -23.81 20.78
CA SER A 20 -74.76 -23.56 19.89
C SER A 20 -73.65 -24.57 20.18
N CYS A 21 -73.61 -25.67 19.43
CA CYS A 21 -72.60 -26.72 19.58
C CYS A 21 -71.70 -26.81 18.36
N GLN A 22 -71.16 -25.71 17.83
CA GLN A 22 -69.98 -25.75 16.97
C GLN A 22 -69.07 -24.52 17.21
N VAL A 23 -67.90 -24.77 17.83
CA VAL A 23 -66.78 -23.81 18.00
C VAL A 23 -65.49 -24.25 17.29
N GLY A 24 -65.53 -25.40 16.62
CA GLY A 24 -64.54 -25.77 15.62
C GLY A 24 -65.21 -25.71 14.28
N ILE A 25 -64.45 -25.47 13.23
CA ILE A 25 -65.10 -25.12 11.99
C ILE A 25 -64.39 -25.66 10.75
N GLY A 26 -65.22 -26.28 9.92
CA GLY A 26 -65.28 -25.96 8.50
C GLY A 26 -66.06 -24.66 8.19
N THR A 27 -66.46 -23.90 9.22
CA THR A 27 -66.69 -22.43 9.30
C THR A 27 -68.10 -21.88 9.37
N THR A 28 -68.28 -20.85 10.21
CA THR A 28 -69.26 -19.76 10.19
C THR A 28 -68.83 -18.56 11.06
N SER A 29 -67.60 -18.40 11.61
CA SER A 29 -66.43 -17.85 10.87
C SER A 29 -65.13 -17.63 11.72
N PRO A 30 -64.56 -18.62 12.42
CA PRO A 30 -63.28 -18.45 13.09
C PRO A 30 -62.11 -18.48 12.10
N ARG A 31 -61.07 -17.72 12.45
CA ARG A 31 -59.76 -17.65 11.75
C ARG A 31 -58.63 -18.16 12.67
N GLY A 32 -58.99 -19.05 13.60
CA GLY A 32 -58.12 -19.83 14.48
C GLY A 32 -58.73 -20.07 15.88
N ALA A 33 -58.67 -21.31 16.38
CA ALA A 33 -58.50 -21.66 17.81
C ALA A 33 -58.14 -23.16 17.93
N LEU A 34 -56.96 -23.45 18.49
CA LEU A 34 -56.47 -24.79 18.84
C LEU A 34 -56.07 -24.77 20.32
N ASP A 35 -56.81 -25.47 21.18
CA ASP A 35 -56.52 -25.60 22.61
C ASP A 35 -56.20 -27.06 22.95
N ILE A 36 -54.99 -27.32 23.45
CA ILE A 36 -54.50 -28.66 23.80
C ILE A 36 -54.26 -28.69 25.32
N ASN A 37 -55.26 -28.36 26.12
CA ASN A 37 -55.12 -28.31 27.57
C ASN A 37 -56.38 -28.87 28.27
N SER A 38 -56.22 -29.27 29.53
CA SER A 38 -57.33 -29.63 30.44
C SER A 38 -57.65 -28.42 31.32
N PRO A 39 -58.88 -28.25 31.85
CA PRO A 39 -59.27 -27.07 32.64
C PRO A 39 -58.36 -26.76 33.84
N THR A 40 -57.55 -27.73 34.29
CA THR A 40 -56.65 -27.61 35.44
C THR A 40 -55.16 -27.70 35.11
N THR A 41 -54.78 -28.01 33.85
CA THR A 41 -53.37 -28.17 33.45
C THR A 41 -53.14 -27.82 31.99
N ASN A 42 -52.08 -27.05 31.71
CA ASN A 42 -51.71 -26.56 30.39
C ASN A 42 -50.42 -27.21 29.82
N ASN A 43 -50.35 -28.54 29.81
CA ASN A 43 -49.10 -29.29 29.56
C ASN A 43 -49.12 -30.22 28.34
N LYS A 44 -50.02 -30.04 27.37
CA LYS A 44 -49.99 -30.83 26.13
C LYS A 44 -49.52 -29.97 24.96
N GLY A 45 -48.80 -30.59 24.04
CA GLY A 45 -48.28 -29.95 22.83
C GLY A 45 -48.98 -30.45 21.57
N LEU A 46 -48.81 -29.69 20.48
CA LEU A 46 -49.18 -30.11 19.13
C LEU A 46 -48.03 -30.91 18.53
N VAL A 47 -48.28 -32.17 18.15
CA VAL A 47 -47.32 -32.94 17.34
C VAL A 47 -47.63 -32.69 15.87
N LEU A 48 -46.67 -32.12 15.15
CA LEU A 48 -46.79 -31.86 13.72
C LEU A 48 -46.57 -33.15 12.89
N PRO A 49 -47.19 -33.26 11.70
CA PRO A 49 -46.89 -34.33 10.77
C PRO A 49 -45.38 -34.40 10.52
N THR A 50 -44.79 -35.54 10.86
CA THR A 50 -43.35 -35.72 10.82
C THR A 50 -42.95 -36.46 9.55
N ASN A 51 -42.03 -35.89 8.76
CA ASN A 51 -41.57 -36.50 7.53
C ASN A 51 -40.09 -36.18 7.27
N ASN A 52 -39.41 -36.99 6.45
CA ASN A 52 -37.99 -36.79 6.11
C ASN A 52 -37.76 -35.86 4.91
N SER A 53 -38.82 -35.54 4.17
CA SER A 53 -38.79 -34.64 3.02
C SER A 53 -40.14 -33.93 2.85
N PRO A 54 -40.15 -32.63 2.50
CA PRO A 54 -41.39 -31.92 2.17
C PRO A 54 -42.12 -32.46 0.94
N THR A 55 -41.44 -33.19 0.06
CA THR A 55 -42.05 -33.82 -1.14
C THR A 55 -43.06 -34.91 -0.79
N ASN A 56 -43.03 -35.43 0.43
CA ASN A 56 -43.91 -36.51 0.87
C ASN A 56 -45.25 -35.99 1.43
N MET A 57 -45.43 -34.68 1.51
CA MET A 57 -46.65 -34.05 2.00
C MET A 57 -47.67 -33.93 0.86
N THR A 58 -48.87 -34.46 1.07
CA THR A 58 -49.96 -34.47 0.07
C THR A 58 -51.19 -33.73 0.57
N ASN A 59 -51.96 -33.12 -0.34
CA ASN A 59 -53.28 -32.57 0.00
C ASN A 59 -54.30 -33.72 0.17
N PRO A 60 -54.94 -33.88 1.35
CA PRO A 60 -55.95 -34.93 1.57
C PRO A 60 -57.18 -34.83 0.65
N GLN A 61 -57.47 -33.65 0.10
CA GLN A 61 -58.55 -33.43 -0.85
C GLN A 61 -58.15 -33.69 -2.32
N GLY A 62 -56.91 -34.13 -2.56
CA GLY A 62 -56.31 -34.21 -3.89
C GLY A 62 -55.83 -32.85 -4.41
N GLY A 63 -55.08 -32.85 -5.52
CA GLY A 63 -54.54 -31.63 -6.12
C GLY A 63 -53.28 -31.09 -5.43
N ALA A 64 -53.00 -29.80 -5.63
CA ALA A 64 -51.81 -29.13 -5.09
C ALA A 64 -51.88 -28.99 -3.56
N LEU A 65 -50.72 -28.98 -2.91
CA LEU A 65 -50.61 -28.76 -1.47
C LEU A 65 -51.15 -27.37 -1.08
N ALA A 66 -51.91 -27.29 0.00
CA ALA A 66 -52.49 -26.03 0.46
C ALA A 66 -51.42 -25.11 1.11
N GLU A 67 -51.47 -23.82 0.79
CA GLU A 67 -50.68 -22.79 1.49
C GLU A 67 -50.96 -22.83 3.00
N GLY A 68 -49.91 -22.64 3.80
CA GLY A 68 -49.98 -22.71 5.25
C GLY A 68 -49.86 -24.12 5.83
N THR A 69 -49.62 -25.15 5.00
CA THR A 69 -49.30 -26.50 5.49
C THR A 69 -48.03 -26.45 6.35
N VAL A 70 -48.07 -27.04 7.55
CA VAL A 70 -46.93 -27.12 8.48
C VAL A 70 -46.53 -28.58 8.72
N MET A 71 -45.23 -28.85 8.78
CA MET A 71 -44.66 -30.18 9.07
C MET A 71 -43.46 -30.08 10.01
N TYR A 72 -43.08 -31.20 10.63
CA TYR A 72 -41.78 -31.37 11.25
C TYR A 72 -40.88 -32.22 10.33
N ASP A 73 -39.76 -31.66 9.91
CA ASP A 73 -38.73 -32.35 9.13
C ASP A 73 -37.84 -33.17 10.08
N ASN A 74 -37.88 -34.50 10.00
CA ASN A 74 -37.09 -35.36 10.87
C ASN A 74 -35.67 -35.64 10.37
N THR A 75 -35.32 -35.19 9.16
CA THR A 75 -33.93 -35.17 8.67
C THR A 75 -33.23 -33.94 9.23
N GLU A 76 -33.83 -32.76 9.06
CA GLU A 76 -33.27 -31.46 9.51
C GLU A 76 -33.64 -31.08 10.94
N LYS A 77 -34.52 -31.86 11.60
CA LYS A 77 -34.97 -31.68 12.99
C LYS A 77 -35.66 -30.33 13.26
N CYS A 78 -36.45 -29.82 12.31
CA CYS A 78 -37.04 -28.48 12.38
C CYS A 78 -38.50 -28.44 11.90
N VAL A 79 -39.23 -27.37 12.23
CA VAL A 79 -40.57 -27.13 11.67
C VAL A 79 -40.42 -26.49 10.29
N LYS A 80 -41.28 -26.83 9.32
CA LYS A 80 -41.33 -26.17 7.99
C LYS A 80 -42.78 -25.80 7.67
N PHE A 81 -42.97 -24.71 6.92
CA PHE A 81 -44.28 -24.34 6.37
C PHE A 81 -44.23 -24.17 4.84
N TYR A 82 -45.34 -24.43 4.18
CA TYR A 82 -45.51 -24.24 2.73
C TYR A 82 -46.15 -22.89 2.44
N ASN A 83 -45.50 -22.05 1.62
CA ASN A 83 -45.96 -20.69 1.31
C ASN A 83 -46.87 -20.60 0.07
N GLY A 84 -47.39 -21.74 -0.41
CA GLY A 84 -48.20 -21.80 -1.62
C GLY A 84 -47.40 -22.12 -2.90
N SER A 85 -46.07 -21.96 -2.89
CA SER A 85 -45.18 -22.31 -4.01
C SER A 85 -44.00 -23.19 -3.61
N THR A 86 -43.39 -22.94 -2.45
CA THR A 86 -42.20 -23.63 -1.95
C THR A 86 -42.28 -23.85 -0.44
N TRP A 87 -41.45 -24.77 0.07
CA TRP A 87 -41.29 -25.00 1.50
C TRP A 87 -40.23 -24.07 2.10
N SER A 88 -40.46 -23.60 3.32
CA SER A 88 -39.48 -22.83 4.10
C SER A 88 -38.24 -23.65 4.44
N ASN A 89 -37.07 -23.01 4.47
CA ASN A 89 -35.81 -23.61 4.92
C ASN A 89 -35.69 -23.60 6.46
N CYS A 90 -36.56 -24.36 7.13
CA CYS A 90 -36.76 -24.41 8.59
C CYS A 90 -37.31 -23.12 9.24
N LEU A 91 -38.28 -23.29 10.13
CA LEU A 91 -38.69 -22.35 11.16
C LEU A 91 -37.87 -22.68 12.41
N CYS A 92 -36.82 -21.90 12.65
CA CYS A 92 -35.86 -22.11 13.73
C CYS A 92 -36.34 -21.45 15.05
N ASP A 93 -36.02 -22.06 16.20
CA ASP A 93 -36.18 -21.48 17.55
C ASP A 93 -34.96 -20.58 17.90
N THR A 94 -33.77 -21.05 17.49
CA THR A 94 -32.53 -20.28 17.45
C THR A 94 -31.87 -20.53 16.09
N CYS A 95 -32.24 -19.75 15.08
CA CYS A 95 -31.29 -19.52 14.00
C CYS A 95 -30.03 -18.97 14.69
N GLY A 96 -28.84 -19.51 14.37
CA GLY A 96 -27.57 -18.98 14.88
C GLY A 96 -27.54 -17.44 14.76
N PRO A 97 -26.68 -16.75 15.54
CA PRO A 97 -26.74 -15.29 15.72
C PRO A 97 -27.00 -14.66 14.36
N SER A 98 -28.08 -13.88 14.27
CA SER A 98 -28.57 -13.23 13.06
C SER A 98 -27.39 -12.92 12.15
N THR A 99 -27.18 -13.66 11.06
CA THR A 99 -26.16 -13.29 10.08
C THR A 99 -26.60 -12.08 9.26
N SER A 100 -27.58 -11.33 9.77
CA SER A 100 -27.82 -9.91 9.52
C SER A 100 -26.65 -9.00 9.91
N THR A 101 -25.43 -9.38 9.54
CA THR A 101 -24.23 -8.60 9.82
C THR A 101 -23.75 -7.96 8.54
N ILE A 102 -23.54 -6.65 8.63
CA ILE A 102 -22.70 -5.94 7.68
C ILE A 102 -21.26 -6.26 8.10
N ILE A 103 -20.40 -6.56 7.13
CA ILE A 103 -18.99 -6.88 7.36
C ILE A 103 -18.16 -5.82 6.64
N ALA A 104 -17.07 -5.39 7.27
CA ALA A 104 -16.03 -4.61 6.65
C ALA A 104 -14.78 -5.47 6.51
N ASP A 105 -14.25 -5.56 5.29
CA ASP A 105 -13.08 -6.37 4.97
C ASP A 105 -11.99 -5.48 4.38
N CYS A 106 -10.90 -5.39 5.14
CA CYS A 106 -9.66 -4.71 4.76
C CYS A 106 -8.55 -5.73 4.46
N THR A 107 -8.84 -7.02 4.31
CA THR A 107 -7.86 -8.08 4.01
C THR A 107 -7.96 -8.53 2.55
N GLN A 108 -9.18 -8.52 1.99
CA GLN A 108 -9.40 -8.70 0.56
C GLN A 108 -8.77 -7.57 -0.26
N ASN A 109 -8.86 -6.36 0.26
CA ASN A 109 -8.35 -5.11 -0.32
C ASN A 109 -7.56 -4.36 0.76
N GLY A 110 -7.02 -3.16 0.50
CA GLY A 110 -6.25 -2.44 1.50
C GLY A 110 -5.44 -1.29 0.92
N PHE A 111 -4.19 -1.16 1.37
CA PHE A 111 -3.27 -0.17 0.83
C PHE A 111 -2.94 -0.47 -0.64
N THR A 112 -2.98 0.56 -1.48
CA THR A 112 -2.56 0.51 -2.87
C THR A 112 -1.65 1.69 -3.21
N GLY A 113 -0.69 1.45 -4.09
CA GLY A 113 0.36 2.40 -4.43
C GLY A 113 1.65 2.20 -3.62
N SER A 114 2.64 3.04 -3.91
CA SER A 114 3.98 2.94 -3.32
C SER A 114 4.11 3.84 -2.11
N TYR A 115 4.57 3.28 -0.99
CA TYR A 115 4.83 4.01 0.24
C TYR A 115 6.33 4.03 0.51
N THR A 116 6.94 5.19 0.32
CA THR A 116 8.38 5.39 0.52
C THR A 116 8.62 6.62 1.38
N SER A 117 9.41 6.48 2.44
CA SER A 117 9.70 7.60 3.33
C SER A 117 10.43 8.72 2.59
N ASN A 118 10.17 9.98 2.95
CA ASN A 118 10.76 11.18 2.35
C ASN A 118 10.40 11.43 0.88
N ILE A 119 9.51 10.62 0.28
CA ILE A 119 8.98 10.81 -1.07
C ILE A 119 7.48 11.15 -0.94
N PRO A 120 7.00 12.28 -1.50
CA PRO A 120 5.58 12.59 -1.51
C PRO A 120 4.76 11.49 -2.18
N LEU A 121 3.63 11.12 -1.58
CA LEU A 121 2.74 10.11 -2.14
C LEU A 121 2.04 10.63 -3.40
N SER A 122 1.81 9.74 -4.36
CA SER A 122 1.06 10.01 -5.58
C SER A 122 0.06 8.88 -5.84
N GLY A 123 -1.23 9.22 -5.88
CA GLY A 123 -2.30 8.25 -6.21
C GLY A 123 -2.49 7.10 -5.23
N THR A 124 -1.98 7.20 -4.00
CA THR A 124 -2.08 6.14 -3.00
C THR A 124 -3.44 6.10 -2.31
N THR A 125 -3.97 4.90 -2.06
CA THR A 125 -5.28 4.75 -1.43
C THR A 125 -5.32 3.62 -0.41
N PHE A 126 -6.32 3.63 0.46
CA PHE A 126 -6.72 2.51 1.30
C PHE A 126 -8.15 2.11 0.96
N THR A 127 -8.38 0.84 0.71
CA THR A 127 -9.67 0.33 0.24
C THR A 127 -10.30 -0.63 1.22
N VAL A 128 -11.62 -0.55 1.36
CA VAL A 128 -12.43 -1.39 2.26
C VAL A 128 -13.60 -1.97 1.48
N THR A 129 -13.77 -3.28 1.51
CA THR A 129 -15.00 -3.90 1.00
C THR A 129 -16.03 -3.95 2.12
N ILE A 130 -17.20 -3.36 1.90
CA ILE A 130 -18.36 -3.53 2.78
C ILE A 130 -19.30 -4.53 2.14
N THR A 131 -19.73 -5.54 2.90
CA THR A 131 -20.72 -6.53 2.44
C THR A 131 -21.91 -6.53 3.39
N ASN A 132 -23.13 -6.39 2.85
CA ASN A 132 -24.36 -6.50 3.61
C ASN A 132 -24.90 -7.93 3.52
N ASN A 133 -24.55 -8.78 4.50
CA ASN A 133 -25.10 -10.14 4.57
C ASN A 133 -26.47 -10.21 5.26
N SER A 134 -27.06 -9.05 5.58
CA SER A 134 -28.41 -8.97 6.14
C SER A 134 -29.52 -9.04 5.10
N PHE A 135 -30.75 -9.15 5.60
CA PHE A 135 -31.97 -9.19 4.81
C PHE A 135 -32.61 -7.80 4.61
N SER A 136 -31.99 -6.74 5.11
CA SER A 136 -32.49 -5.36 5.02
C SER A 136 -31.47 -4.44 4.37
N THR A 137 -31.94 -3.41 3.66
CA THR A 137 -31.07 -2.37 3.13
C THR A 137 -30.43 -1.59 4.27
N SER A 138 -29.13 -1.28 4.13
CA SER A 138 -28.39 -0.45 5.07
C SER A 138 -27.66 0.67 4.35
N THR A 139 -27.55 1.82 5.03
CA THR A 139 -26.88 3.00 4.51
C THR A 139 -25.78 3.45 5.46
N LEU A 140 -24.57 3.61 4.94
CA LEU A 140 -23.40 4.14 5.64
C LEU A 140 -23.04 5.51 5.07
N ASN A 141 -22.88 6.52 5.94
CA ASN A 141 -22.32 7.83 5.57
C ASN A 141 -20.86 7.87 5.96
N LEU A 142 -19.97 8.16 5.02
CA LEU A 142 -18.53 7.98 5.15
C LEU A 142 -17.83 9.32 5.19
N GLN A 143 -16.78 9.39 6.00
CA GLN A 143 -15.93 10.57 6.18
C GLN A 143 -14.46 10.13 6.24
N PRO A 144 -13.51 11.01 5.89
CA PRO A 144 -12.09 10.68 5.97
C PRO A 144 -11.64 10.19 7.36
N SER A 145 -12.24 10.71 8.44
CA SER A 145 -11.94 10.32 9.82
C SER A 145 -12.36 8.90 10.20
N ASP A 146 -13.12 8.21 9.35
CA ASP A 146 -13.44 6.78 9.55
C ASP A 146 -12.20 5.88 9.33
N LEU A 147 -11.13 6.40 8.71
CA LEU A 147 -9.83 5.73 8.58
C LEU A 147 -8.77 6.47 9.41
N VAL A 148 -8.14 5.76 10.34
CA VAL A 148 -7.03 6.27 11.16
C VAL A 148 -5.72 5.61 10.73
N LEU A 149 -4.71 6.42 10.43
CA LEU A 149 -3.37 5.97 10.09
C LEU A 149 -2.46 5.99 11.32
N SER A 150 -1.61 4.97 11.47
CA SER A 150 -0.66 4.85 12.58
C SER A 150 0.65 4.16 12.16
N GLY A 151 1.69 4.27 13.00
CA GLY A 151 3.02 3.69 12.77
C GLY A 151 3.96 4.55 11.91
N VAL A 152 3.42 5.38 11.02
CA VAL A 152 4.18 6.34 10.20
C VAL A 152 3.53 7.72 10.24
N THR A 153 4.35 8.77 10.35
CA THR A 153 3.90 10.17 10.42
C THR A 153 4.03 10.89 9.08
N GLY A 154 3.39 12.06 8.94
CA GLY A 154 3.44 12.89 7.72
C GLY A 154 2.39 12.55 6.66
N LEU A 155 1.47 11.65 6.98
CA LEU A 155 0.37 11.22 6.10
C LEU A 155 -0.99 11.69 6.62
N THR A 156 -1.90 11.96 5.70
CA THR A 156 -3.29 12.33 5.99
C THR A 156 -4.25 11.59 5.08
N VAL A 157 -5.45 11.32 5.58
CA VAL A 157 -6.57 10.80 4.77
C VAL A 157 -7.32 12.02 4.24
N SER A 158 -7.24 12.25 2.92
CA SER A 158 -7.72 13.49 2.30
C SER A 158 -9.18 13.42 1.85
N SER A 159 -9.65 12.25 1.44
CA SER A 159 -11.01 12.05 0.95
C SER A 159 -11.45 10.59 1.07
N VAL A 160 -12.76 10.36 0.95
CA VAL A 160 -13.37 9.05 0.77
C VAL A 160 -14.34 9.08 -0.40
N SER A 161 -14.36 8.03 -1.21
CA SER A 161 -15.30 7.84 -2.31
C SER A 161 -15.83 6.40 -2.34
N PRO A 162 -17.16 6.19 -2.41
CA PRO A 162 -18.20 7.22 -2.29
C PRO A 162 -18.31 7.76 -0.85
N THR A 163 -18.98 8.91 -0.66
CA THR A 163 -19.27 9.46 0.68
C THR A 163 -20.50 8.83 1.32
N THR A 164 -21.29 8.07 0.57
CA THR A 164 -22.43 7.29 1.07
C THR A 164 -22.46 5.94 0.37
N ALA A 165 -22.72 4.88 1.12
CA ALA A 165 -22.88 3.52 0.63
C ALA A 165 -24.24 2.97 1.05
N THR A 166 -25.12 2.69 0.08
CA THR A 166 -26.45 2.09 0.31
C THR A 166 -26.43 0.67 -0.24
N LEU A 167 -26.43 -0.32 0.64
CA LEU A 167 -26.31 -1.73 0.29
C LEU A 167 -27.64 -2.45 0.53
N ASN A 168 -28.21 -3.03 -0.52
CA ASN A 168 -29.31 -3.98 -0.40
C ASN A 168 -28.80 -5.32 0.15
N ALA A 169 -29.73 -6.21 0.54
CA ALA A 169 -29.40 -7.55 1.00
C ALA A 169 -28.49 -8.28 0.00
N GLY A 170 -27.39 -8.84 0.48
CA GLY A 170 -26.38 -9.57 -0.29
C GLY A 170 -25.42 -8.71 -1.13
N GLN A 171 -25.55 -7.37 -1.13
CA GLN A 171 -24.66 -6.51 -1.91
C GLN A 171 -23.32 -6.26 -1.23
N SER A 172 -22.28 -6.05 -2.05
CA SER A 172 -20.99 -5.54 -1.62
C SER A 172 -20.65 -4.22 -2.31
N GLN A 173 -19.92 -3.35 -1.63
CA GLN A 173 -19.45 -2.07 -2.16
C GLN A 173 -18.03 -1.77 -1.66
N MET A 174 -17.16 -1.34 -2.57
CA MET A 174 -15.81 -0.91 -2.23
C MET A 174 -15.78 0.58 -1.90
N LEU A 175 -15.16 0.92 -0.78
CA LEU A 175 -14.87 2.27 -0.33
C LEU A 175 -13.41 2.57 -0.59
N THR A 176 -13.10 3.74 -1.12
CA THR A 176 -11.73 4.16 -1.42
C THR A 176 -11.38 5.43 -0.66
N TYR A 177 -10.39 5.33 0.22
CA TYR A 177 -9.84 6.45 0.98
C TYR A 177 -8.55 6.92 0.31
N THR A 178 -8.50 8.20 -0.07
CA THR A 178 -7.28 8.79 -0.65
C THR A 178 -6.34 9.19 0.47
N ILE A 179 -5.08 8.78 0.36
CA ILE A 179 -4.02 9.14 1.32
C ILE A 179 -3.06 10.09 0.62
N THR A 180 -2.70 11.18 1.30
CA THR A 180 -1.74 12.17 0.80
C THR A 180 -0.69 12.50 1.86
N GLY A 181 0.32 13.28 1.48
CA GLY A 181 1.42 13.69 2.34
C GLY A 181 2.75 13.03 1.96
N THR A 182 3.72 13.15 2.87
CA THR A 182 5.07 12.58 2.71
C THR A 182 5.37 11.78 3.97
N PRO A 183 5.59 10.45 3.88
CA PRO A 183 5.91 9.68 5.08
C PRO A 183 7.26 10.12 5.65
N ASN A 184 7.32 10.52 6.92
CA ASN A 184 8.55 11.04 7.52
C ASN A 184 9.52 9.92 7.96
N ASN A 185 9.01 8.69 8.11
CA ASN A 185 9.78 7.56 8.62
C ASN A 185 9.43 6.27 7.87
N LYS A 186 10.41 5.36 7.78
CA LYS A 186 10.20 3.99 7.34
C LYS A 186 9.53 3.16 8.44
N GLY A 187 8.99 2.00 8.10
CA GLY A 187 8.38 1.07 9.05
C GLY A 187 7.05 0.51 8.56
N THR A 188 6.20 0.09 9.50
CA THR A 188 4.86 -0.42 9.19
C THR A 188 3.84 0.70 9.31
N LEU A 189 3.16 1.03 8.22
CA LEU A 189 1.98 1.89 8.20
C LEU A 189 0.75 1.02 8.40
N THR A 190 -0.07 1.32 9.40
CA THR A 190 -1.32 0.61 9.67
C THR A 190 -2.50 1.53 9.49
N GLY A 191 -3.46 1.11 8.67
CA GLY A 191 -4.75 1.76 8.49
C GLY A 191 -5.82 0.99 9.25
N THR A 192 -6.43 1.65 10.22
CA THR A 192 -7.55 1.10 10.99
C THR A 192 -8.81 1.84 10.55
N TRP A 193 -9.69 1.12 9.86
CA TRP A 193 -10.99 1.64 9.45
C TRP A 193 -12.04 1.27 10.51
N SER A 194 -12.89 2.22 10.87
CA SER A 194 -14.00 1.99 11.80
C SER A 194 -15.21 2.84 11.47
N LYS A 195 -16.40 2.21 11.51
CA LYS A 195 -17.67 2.90 11.37
C LYS A 195 -18.77 2.19 12.14
N LEU A 196 -19.42 2.87 13.08
CA LEU A 196 -20.38 2.27 14.00
C LEU A 196 -19.72 1.10 14.75
N SER A 197 -20.25 -0.11 14.64
CA SER A 197 -19.64 -1.34 15.19
C SER A 197 -18.69 -2.05 14.21
N LEU A 198 -18.63 -1.60 12.95
CA LEU A 198 -17.78 -2.19 11.92
C LEU A 198 -16.35 -1.71 12.07
N ASN A 199 -15.40 -2.62 11.90
CA ASN A 199 -13.98 -2.28 11.89
C ASN A 199 -13.21 -3.31 11.07
N CYS A 200 -12.13 -2.85 10.46
CA CYS A 200 -11.10 -3.71 9.89
C CYS A 200 -9.77 -2.96 9.83
N SER A 201 -8.68 -3.67 9.65
CA SER A 201 -7.36 -3.06 9.52
C SER A 201 -6.51 -3.80 8.49
N ASN A 202 -5.57 -3.06 7.90
CA ASN A 202 -4.52 -3.60 7.06
C ASN A 202 -3.23 -2.81 7.34
N SER A 203 -2.09 -3.37 6.96
CA SER A 203 -0.78 -2.76 7.11
C SER A 203 0.04 -2.89 5.83
N VAL A 204 0.86 -1.88 5.54
CA VAL A 204 1.82 -1.89 4.45
C VAL A 204 3.19 -1.47 4.98
N THR A 205 4.26 -1.99 4.36
CA THR A 205 5.62 -1.54 4.67
C THR A 205 5.92 -0.26 3.93
N VAL A 206 6.39 0.76 4.65
CA VAL A 206 6.95 1.99 4.11
C VAL A 206 8.45 1.79 3.93
N ALA A 207 8.89 1.71 2.68
CA ALA A 207 10.29 1.52 2.33
C ALA A 207 11.11 2.79 2.60
N PRO A 208 12.43 2.69 2.87
CA PRO A 208 13.27 3.86 3.04
C PRO A 208 13.48 4.58 1.71
N GLY A 209 13.18 5.88 1.63
CA GLY A 209 13.53 6.71 0.48
C GLY A 209 14.82 7.49 0.69
N VAL A 210 15.57 7.66 -0.39
CA VAL A 210 16.85 8.37 -0.41
C VAL A 210 16.62 9.85 -0.69
N ARG A 211 17.03 10.73 0.23
CA ARG A 211 17.04 12.18 0.01
C ARG A 211 18.34 12.53 -0.72
N PHE A 212 18.26 12.60 -2.03
CA PHE A 212 19.39 12.84 -2.92
C PHE A 212 19.47 14.33 -3.23
N ALA A 213 20.35 15.04 -2.54
CA ALA A 213 20.59 16.44 -2.80
C ALA A 213 21.54 16.63 -3.99
N TYR A 214 21.32 17.69 -4.76
CA TYR A 214 22.24 18.12 -5.80
C TYR A 214 22.50 19.62 -5.72
N TRP A 215 23.73 20.01 -6.02
CA TRP A 215 24.16 21.39 -6.10
C TRP A 215 24.68 21.69 -7.50
N GLY A 216 24.16 22.74 -8.12
CA GLY A 216 24.44 23.10 -9.51
C GLY A 216 23.14 23.16 -10.31
N THR A 217 23.00 24.19 -11.14
CA THR A 217 21.79 24.40 -11.96
C THR A 217 21.75 23.52 -13.22
N ALA A 218 22.86 22.87 -13.55
CA ALA A 218 23.00 21.89 -14.63
C ALA A 218 24.07 20.86 -14.24
N TYR A 219 24.24 19.82 -15.06
CA TYR A 219 25.41 18.94 -14.96
C TYR A 219 25.61 18.30 -13.58
N SER A 220 24.49 17.92 -12.94
CA SER A 220 24.45 17.23 -11.65
C SER A 220 23.43 16.09 -11.74
N ILE A 221 23.67 14.98 -11.03
CA ILE A 221 22.67 13.92 -10.89
C ILE A 221 21.45 14.51 -10.18
N GLY A 222 20.26 14.27 -10.74
CA GLY A 222 19.01 14.91 -10.32
C GLY A 222 18.54 16.07 -11.20
N THR A 223 19.41 16.67 -12.03
CA THR A 223 18.99 17.71 -12.99
C THR A 223 18.51 17.11 -14.31
N SER A 224 17.76 17.88 -15.10
CA SER A 224 17.29 17.43 -16.42
C SER A 224 18.40 17.13 -17.42
N THR A 225 19.64 17.58 -17.15
CA THR A 225 20.80 17.31 -18.00
C THR A 225 21.15 15.82 -18.06
N PHE A 226 20.89 15.07 -16.98
CA PHE A 226 21.15 13.62 -16.89
C PHE A 226 19.84 12.81 -16.88
N SER A 227 18.91 13.19 -17.76
CA SER A 227 17.56 12.61 -17.80
C SER A 227 17.55 11.08 -17.87
N THR A 228 18.39 10.48 -18.72
CA THR A 228 18.48 9.02 -18.86
C THR A 228 18.97 8.35 -17.58
N PHE A 229 20.09 8.81 -17.02
CA PHE A 229 20.63 8.26 -15.77
C PHE A 229 19.66 8.44 -14.60
N ASN A 230 19.00 9.60 -14.49
CA ASN A 230 17.97 9.85 -13.47
C ASN A 230 16.74 8.93 -13.66
N SER A 231 16.40 8.58 -14.90
CA SER A 231 15.33 7.62 -15.18
C SER A 231 15.71 6.20 -14.74
N GLN A 232 16.99 5.81 -14.86
CA GLN A 232 17.49 4.54 -14.34
C GLN A 232 17.46 4.52 -12.80
N LEU A 233 17.80 5.63 -12.14
CA LEU A 233 17.71 5.77 -10.68
C LEU A 233 16.26 5.72 -10.17
N THR A 234 15.31 6.29 -10.91
CA THR A 234 13.88 6.33 -10.50
C THR A 234 13.06 5.15 -11.00
N ASN A 235 13.64 4.27 -11.83
CA ASN A 235 13.00 3.03 -12.23
C ASN A 235 12.94 2.03 -11.06
N THR A 236 11.73 1.66 -10.64
CA THR A 236 11.49 0.75 -9.51
C THR A 236 11.98 -0.68 -9.75
N ALA A 237 12.19 -1.08 -11.00
CA ALA A 237 12.83 -2.36 -11.33
C ALA A 237 14.34 -2.35 -11.00
N ASN A 238 14.98 -1.18 -11.01
CA ASN A 238 16.38 -1.02 -10.62
C ASN A 238 16.50 -0.71 -9.13
N TYR A 239 15.72 0.26 -8.64
CA TYR A 239 15.73 0.76 -7.27
C TYR A 239 14.32 0.79 -6.69
N GLY A 240 13.99 -0.25 -5.93
CA GLY A 240 12.68 -0.40 -5.32
C GLY A 240 12.61 -1.67 -4.51
N PRO A 241 11.57 -1.90 -3.69
CA PRO A 241 11.51 -3.05 -2.78
C PRO A 241 11.62 -4.41 -3.48
N THR A 242 11.31 -4.47 -4.77
CA THR A 242 11.41 -5.66 -5.63
C THR A 242 12.42 -5.51 -6.77
N GLY A 243 13.19 -4.42 -6.79
CA GLY A 243 14.17 -4.14 -7.84
C GLY A 243 15.53 -4.81 -7.60
N THR A 244 16.47 -4.61 -8.52
CA THR A 244 17.83 -5.15 -8.40
C THR A 244 18.56 -4.65 -7.14
N TYR A 245 18.49 -3.34 -6.86
CA TYR A 245 18.87 -2.78 -5.58
C TYR A 245 17.62 -2.62 -4.70
N ASN A 246 17.37 -3.62 -3.85
CA ASN A 246 16.11 -3.80 -3.12
C ASN A 246 16.05 -3.19 -1.71
N LYS A 247 17.02 -2.36 -1.35
CA LYS A 247 17.12 -1.80 0.00
C LYS A 247 16.44 -0.45 0.18
N ILE A 248 15.93 0.15 -0.90
CA ILE A 248 15.26 1.46 -0.90
C ILE A 248 13.94 1.40 -1.64
N GLY A 249 13.08 2.39 -1.39
CA GLY A 249 11.82 2.59 -2.10
C GLY A 249 11.89 3.60 -3.25
N GLY A 250 13.04 4.24 -3.47
CA GLY A 250 13.26 5.23 -4.52
C GLY A 250 14.09 6.44 -4.06
N PHE A 251 14.24 7.41 -4.96
CA PHE A 251 14.98 8.66 -4.74
C PHE A 251 14.06 9.88 -4.74
N ASN A 252 14.35 10.84 -3.86
CA ASN A 252 13.83 12.20 -3.90
C ASN A 252 14.99 13.14 -4.26
N PHE A 253 14.97 13.72 -5.45
CA PHE A 253 15.98 14.69 -5.88
C PHE A 253 15.66 16.09 -5.35
N ILE A 254 16.62 16.70 -4.66
CA ILE A 254 16.44 17.98 -3.96
C ILE A 254 17.53 18.96 -4.38
N ASP A 255 17.13 20.08 -5.00
CA ASP A 255 18.06 21.17 -5.31
C ASP A 255 18.48 21.89 -4.02
N ILE A 256 19.78 21.90 -3.74
CA ILE A 256 20.36 22.60 -2.59
C ILE A 256 21.22 23.80 -3.01
N THR A 257 21.16 24.24 -4.27
CA THR A 257 22.00 25.32 -4.82
C THR A 257 21.87 26.61 -4.01
N SER A 258 20.64 26.99 -3.63
CA SER A 258 20.37 28.17 -2.79
C SER A 258 20.51 27.92 -1.28
N ILE A 259 20.67 26.66 -0.86
CA ILE A 259 20.68 26.25 0.56
C ILE A 259 22.11 26.06 1.06
N LEU A 260 23.02 25.56 0.21
CA LEU A 260 24.37 25.16 0.64
C LEU A 260 25.17 26.32 1.27
N GLY A 261 24.97 27.54 0.78
CA GLY A 261 25.62 28.75 1.29
C GLY A 261 25.35 29.04 2.77
N SER A 262 24.15 28.72 3.27
CA SER A 262 23.75 28.94 4.67
C SER A 262 23.71 27.66 5.52
N ALA A 263 23.85 26.49 4.89
CA ALA A 263 23.83 25.21 5.59
C ALA A 263 25.08 24.99 6.48
N THR A 264 24.93 24.08 7.44
CA THR A 264 26.02 23.48 8.22
C THR A 264 26.19 22.01 7.83
N ALA A 265 27.35 21.42 8.09
CA ALA A 265 27.55 19.97 7.87
C ALA A 265 26.50 19.13 8.62
N ALA A 266 26.17 19.51 9.86
CA ALA A 266 25.15 18.83 10.66
C ALA A 266 23.75 18.94 10.05
N SER A 267 23.36 20.13 9.55
CA SER A 267 22.06 20.29 8.89
C SER A 267 22.00 19.53 7.56
N LEU A 268 23.10 19.46 6.81
CA LEU A 268 23.18 18.63 5.60
C LEU A 268 22.97 17.14 5.95
N LEU A 269 23.64 16.64 7.00
CA LEU A 269 23.54 15.24 7.42
C LEU A 269 22.14 14.87 7.93
N ALA A 270 21.48 15.79 8.62
CA ALA A 270 20.12 15.61 9.09
C ALA A 270 19.10 15.53 7.95
N ASN A 271 19.34 16.24 6.84
CA ASN A 271 18.35 16.43 5.77
C ASN A 271 18.63 15.63 4.49
N TYR A 272 19.86 15.15 4.27
CA TYR A 272 20.24 14.52 3.00
C TYR A 272 21.05 13.24 3.21
N ASP A 273 20.80 12.26 2.35
CA ASP A 273 21.43 10.94 2.41
C ASP A 273 22.57 10.82 1.41
N VAL A 274 22.46 11.48 0.26
CA VAL A 274 23.51 11.60 -0.76
C VAL A 274 23.59 13.07 -1.20
N ILE A 275 24.78 13.58 -1.48
CA ILE A 275 24.97 14.89 -2.11
C ILE A 275 25.76 14.75 -3.42
N CYS A 276 25.21 15.24 -4.52
CA CYS A 276 25.91 15.44 -5.79
C CYS A 276 26.36 16.90 -5.94
N ILE A 277 27.64 17.11 -6.23
CA ILE A 277 28.17 18.43 -6.62
C ILE A 277 28.41 18.40 -8.13
N GLY A 278 27.67 19.21 -8.88
CA GLY A 278 27.80 19.31 -10.34
C GLY A 278 28.96 20.19 -10.80
N ALA A 279 29.25 20.11 -12.10
CA ALA A 279 30.42 20.73 -12.71
C ALA A 279 30.12 22.00 -13.54
N ASN A 280 28.96 22.64 -13.34
CA ASN A 280 28.57 23.82 -14.13
C ASN A 280 28.99 25.16 -13.51
N THR A 281 29.41 25.15 -12.25
CA THR A 281 29.81 26.35 -11.49
C THR A 281 30.84 25.89 -10.44
N GLU A 282 31.90 26.66 -10.25
CA GLU A 282 32.90 26.35 -9.22
C GLU A 282 32.25 26.47 -7.83
N ILE A 283 32.26 25.39 -7.07
CA ILE A 283 31.91 25.45 -5.65
C ILE A 283 32.99 26.21 -4.87
N ASP A 284 32.59 27.16 -4.03
CA ASP A 284 33.54 27.92 -3.22
C ASP A 284 34.17 27.07 -2.10
N ALA A 285 35.29 27.55 -1.53
CA ALA A 285 36.02 26.84 -0.48
C ALA A 285 35.22 26.65 0.82
N ALA A 286 34.38 27.61 1.21
CA ALA A 286 33.57 27.51 2.43
C ALA A 286 32.47 26.45 2.27
N SER A 287 31.83 26.40 1.11
CA SER A 287 30.86 25.38 0.73
C SER A 287 31.52 24.00 0.61
N SER A 288 32.72 23.93 0.05
CA SER A 288 33.53 22.71 -0.02
C SER A 288 33.81 22.12 1.37
N LEU A 289 34.16 22.95 2.35
CA LEU A 289 34.38 22.51 3.75
C LEU A 289 33.11 21.91 4.37
N LYS A 290 31.92 22.42 4.03
CA LYS A 290 30.65 21.85 4.51
C LYS A 290 30.38 20.48 3.91
N ILE A 291 30.66 20.29 2.62
CA ILE A 291 30.53 18.97 1.96
C ILE A 291 31.51 17.98 2.56
N LYS A 292 32.76 18.39 2.80
CA LYS A 292 33.74 17.55 3.52
C LYS A 292 33.25 17.20 4.92
N GLY A 293 32.76 18.17 5.70
CA GLY A 293 32.20 17.91 7.02
C GLY A 293 30.98 16.98 6.99
N TYR A 294 30.14 17.07 5.97
CA TYR A 294 29.02 16.16 5.74
C TYR A 294 29.50 14.71 5.50
N VAL A 295 30.51 14.53 4.65
CA VAL A 295 31.12 13.22 4.39
C VAL A 295 31.80 12.65 5.64
N ASP A 296 32.57 13.47 6.35
CA ASP A 296 33.24 13.09 7.60
C ASP A 296 32.22 12.72 8.70
N GLY A 297 31.04 13.33 8.68
CA GLY A 297 29.91 12.99 9.55
C GLY A 297 29.15 11.72 9.16
N GLY A 298 29.55 11.02 8.09
CA GLY A 298 28.93 9.78 7.62
C GLY A 298 27.95 9.94 6.45
N GLY A 299 27.80 11.15 5.90
CA GLY A 299 27.15 11.36 4.61
C GLY A 299 27.96 10.74 3.45
N VAL A 300 27.36 10.65 2.26
CA VAL A 300 28.06 10.20 1.06
C VAL A 300 27.92 11.19 -0.08
N ALA A 301 28.98 11.39 -0.84
CA ALA A 301 29.01 12.42 -1.88
C ALA A 301 29.51 11.87 -3.22
N THR A 302 28.96 12.41 -4.30
CA THR A 302 29.49 12.27 -5.66
C THR A 302 29.84 13.66 -6.17
N ILE A 303 31.09 13.86 -6.55
CA ILE A 303 31.64 15.14 -6.99
C ILE A 303 32.00 14.99 -8.46
N LEU A 304 31.34 15.77 -9.29
CA LEU A 304 31.56 15.76 -10.73
C LEU A 304 32.53 16.87 -11.08
N LEU A 305 33.57 16.53 -11.82
CA LEU A 305 34.53 17.50 -12.34
C LEU A 305 34.27 17.72 -13.82
N ASP A 306 34.73 18.86 -14.31
CA ASP A 306 34.88 19.19 -15.73
C ASP A 306 36.16 20.04 -15.84
N GLN A 307 36.60 20.38 -17.05
CA GLN A 307 37.78 21.17 -17.30
C GLN A 307 37.75 22.47 -16.49
N SER A 308 38.67 22.60 -15.53
CA SER A 308 38.80 23.74 -14.61
C SER A 308 37.67 23.93 -13.58
N PHE A 309 36.74 22.98 -13.44
CA PHE A 309 35.67 23.04 -12.45
C PHE A 309 35.91 22.11 -11.27
N ASN A 310 35.45 22.54 -10.10
CA ASN A 310 35.51 21.87 -8.80
C ASN A 310 36.93 21.59 -8.28
N THR A 311 37.86 22.51 -8.57
CA THR A 311 39.22 22.47 -8.00
C THR A 311 39.20 22.70 -6.49
N ALA A 312 38.40 23.64 -5.99
CA ALA A 312 38.36 23.97 -4.58
C ALA A 312 37.91 22.78 -3.70
N ILE A 313 36.89 22.04 -4.13
CA ILE A 313 36.43 20.86 -3.41
C ILE A 313 37.41 19.70 -3.53
N PHE A 314 38.03 19.50 -4.70
CA PHE A 314 39.11 18.51 -4.85
C PHE A 314 40.24 18.74 -3.84
N GLN A 315 40.72 19.99 -3.73
CA GLN A 315 41.75 20.37 -2.77
C GLN A 315 41.27 20.22 -1.32
N THR A 316 40.00 20.54 -1.04
CA THR A 316 39.40 20.38 0.29
C THR A 316 39.41 18.92 0.75
N PHE A 317 39.25 17.97 -0.17
CA PHE A 317 39.37 16.53 0.11
C PHE A 317 40.83 16.02 0.14
N GLY A 318 41.82 16.92 0.11
CA GLY A 318 43.24 16.61 0.25
C GLY A 318 43.98 16.40 -1.08
N GLY A 319 43.32 16.64 -2.21
CA GLY A 319 43.96 16.68 -3.51
C GLY A 319 44.96 17.82 -3.63
N THR A 320 45.96 17.69 -4.51
CA THR A 320 46.96 18.74 -4.77
C THR A 320 46.92 19.24 -6.21
N GLY A 321 47.26 20.50 -6.45
CA GLY A 321 47.16 21.14 -7.77
C GLY A 321 45.72 21.45 -8.17
N SER A 322 45.46 21.54 -9.48
CA SER A 322 44.16 21.96 -10.03
C SER A 322 43.59 20.92 -10.98
N VAL A 323 42.28 20.99 -11.23
CA VAL A 323 41.59 20.18 -12.24
C VAL A 323 42.01 20.66 -13.63
N GLY A 324 42.72 19.81 -14.37
CA GLY A 324 43.24 20.10 -15.71
C GLY A 324 42.26 19.74 -16.83
N ALA A 325 42.78 19.59 -18.05
CA ALA A 325 42.03 19.09 -19.21
C ALA A 325 42.37 17.62 -19.47
N GLY A 326 41.33 16.79 -19.65
CA GLY A 326 41.45 15.33 -19.77
C GLY A 326 41.07 14.77 -21.13
N ALA A 327 41.06 13.44 -21.21
CA ALA A 327 40.51 12.70 -22.34
C ALA A 327 39.10 12.17 -22.03
N THR A 328 38.30 12.00 -23.09
CA THR A 328 36.92 11.55 -22.98
C THR A 328 36.77 10.07 -22.62
N ASN A 329 37.75 9.22 -22.93
CA ASN A 329 37.63 7.77 -22.74
C ASN A 329 38.41 7.27 -21.52
N GLY A 330 37.79 6.41 -20.73
CA GLY A 330 38.38 5.76 -19.57
C GLY A 330 38.15 4.24 -19.56
N VAL A 331 38.87 3.58 -18.66
CA VAL A 331 38.73 2.16 -18.38
C VAL A 331 38.66 1.95 -16.86
N THR A 332 37.71 1.13 -16.41
CA THR A 332 37.56 0.84 -14.98
C THR A 332 38.63 -0.13 -14.51
N THR A 333 39.10 0.04 -13.28
CA THR A 333 40.10 -0.82 -12.66
C THR A 333 39.49 -2.16 -12.21
N THR A 334 40.30 -3.01 -11.59
CA THR A 334 39.87 -4.26 -10.96
C THR A 334 39.46 -4.10 -9.50
N ASP A 335 39.29 -2.86 -9.00
CA ASP A 335 38.85 -2.65 -7.63
C ASP A 335 37.46 -3.28 -7.40
N THR A 336 37.28 -3.92 -6.25
CA THR A 336 36.04 -4.65 -5.95
C THR A 336 34.81 -3.74 -5.87
N THR A 337 35.00 -2.44 -5.63
CA THR A 337 33.92 -1.44 -5.61
C THR A 337 33.23 -1.30 -6.98
N ASN A 338 33.93 -1.64 -8.06
CA ASN A 338 33.38 -1.57 -9.42
C ASN A 338 32.36 -2.69 -9.68
N ASN A 339 32.31 -3.70 -8.81
CA ASN A 339 31.35 -4.80 -8.86
C ASN A 339 30.26 -4.61 -7.80
N GLY A 340 29.08 -5.17 -8.05
CA GLY A 340 27.97 -5.03 -7.12
C GLY A 340 26.72 -5.75 -7.59
N VAL A 341 25.57 -5.31 -7.07
CA VAL A 341 24.27 -5.96 -7.34
C VAL A 341 23.84 -5.88 -8.80
N PHE A 342 24.40 -4.94 -9.58
CA PHE A 342 24.11 -4.80 -11.00
C PHE A 342 25.05 -5.63 -11.89
N GLY A 343 26.02 -6.33 -11.31
CA GLY A 343 26.95 -7.20 -12.02
C GLY A 343 28.41 -6.75 -11.94
N THR A 344 29.21 -7.19 -12.91
CA THR A 344 30.65 -6.89 -12.99
C THR A 344 30.90 -5.61 -13.76
N GLY A 345 31.53 -4.63 -13.13
CA GLY A 345 31.89 -3.35 -13.73
C GLY A 345 33.39 -3.12 -13.89
N THR A 346 34.22 -4.14 -13.67
CA THR A 346 35.69 -4.05 -13.83
C THR A 346 36.12 -4.21 -15.29
N ASN A 347 37.24 -3.58 -15.68
CA ASN A 347 37.75 -3.57 -17.06
C ASN A 347 36.74 -3.11 -18.11
N ALA A 348 35.74 -2.32 -17.70
CA ALA A 348 34.72 -1.77 -18.57
C ALA A 348 35.26 -0.51 -19.25
N SER A 349 34.98 -0.38 -20.55
CA SER A 349 35.18 0.89 -21.24
C SER A 349 34.09 1.86 -20.81
N ILE A 350 34.50 3.07 -20.44
CA ILE A 350 33.61 4.16 -20.07
C ILE A 350 33.97 5.41 -20.86
N THR A 351 32.96 6.19 -21.21
CA THR A 351 33.12 7.37 -22.06
C THR A 351 32.38 8.54 -21.42
N GLY A 352 33.10 9.66 -21.31
CA GLY A 352 32.59 10.97 -20.96
C GLY A 352 31.88 11.66 -22.12
N PHE A 353 31.62 12.95 -22.01
CA PHE A 353 31.04 13.75 -23.08
C PHE A 353 31.37 15.24 -22.92
N GLY A 354 31.94 15.87 -23.96
CA GLY A 354 32.19 17.30 -23.97
C GLY A 354 33.61 17.64 -23.55
N GLN A 355 33.78 18.56 -22.60
CA GLN A 355 35.07 18.85 -21.96
C GLN A 355 35.29 17.88 -20.80
N GLN A 356 36.53 17.74 -20.34
CA GLN A 356 36.89 16.79 -19.29
C GLN A 356 37.88 17.42 -18.32
N GLY A 357 37.64 17.19 -17.03
CA GLY A 357 38.65 17.41 -16.00
C GLY A 357 39.77 16.37 -16.12
N ARG A 358 40.98 16.72 -15.66
CA ARG A 358 42.05 15.74 -15.45
C ARG A 358 42.66 15.91 -14.08
N ILE A 359 42.87 14.77 -13.42
CA ILE A 359 43.61 14.67 -12.18
C ILE A 359 44.66 13.56 -12.35
N LEU A 360 45.91 13.87 -12.01
CA LEU A 360 46.99 12.89 -12.04
C LEU A 360 46.96 12.02 -10.79
N LEU A 361 47.47 10.79 -10.89
CA LEU A 361 47.62 9.88 -9.75
C LEU A 361 48.42 10.53 -8.60
N SER A 362 49.45 11.31 -8.93
CA SER A 362 50.29 12.03 -7.96
C SER A 362 49.55 13.17 -7.25
N GLN A 363 48.41 13.62 -7.77
CA GLN A 363 47.61 14.68 -7.19
C GLN A 363 46.59 14.17 -6.18
N LEU A 364 46.32 12.86 -6.15
CA LEU A 364 45.31 12.29 -5.26
C LEU A 364 45.74 12.39 -3.78
N ALA A 365 44.76 12.59 -2.91
CA ALA A 365 44.96 12.51 -1.47
C ALA A 365 45.44 11.11 -1.07
N SER A 366 46.26 11.03 -0.01
CA SER A 366 46.69 9.74 0.55
C SER A 366 45.49 8.87 0.94
N GLY A 367 45.55 7.58 0.64
CA GLY A 367 44.47 6.63 0.89
C GLY A 367 43.31 6.66 -0.12
N SER A 368 43.41 7.49 -1.16
CA SER A 368 42.46 7.42 -2.28
C SER A 368 42.59 6.08 -3.04
N VAL A 369 41.47 5.58 -3.55
CA VAL A 369 41.42 4.33 -4.32
C VAL A 369 40.90 4.62 -5.72
N VAL A 370 41.71 4.28 -6.73
CA VAL A 370 41.39 4.49 -8.14
C VAL A 370 40.39 3.45 -8.63
N LEU A 371 39.27 3.91 -9.15
CA LEU A 371 38.17 3.10 -9.67
C LEU A 371 38.18 3.04 -11.20
N ALA A 372 38.71 4.08 -11.86
CA ALA A 372 38.94 4.12 -13.29
C ALA A 372 40.10 5.07 -13.64
N THR A 373 40.78 4.81 -14.76
CA THR A 373 41.80 5.69 -15.35
C THR A 373 41.38 6.12 -16.76
N GLU A 374 41.97 7.18 -17.30
CA GLU A 374 41.83 7.46 -18.72
C GLU A 374 42.44 6.29 -19.53
N THR A 375 41.90 6.04 -20.72
CA THR A 375 42.38 4.95 -21.59
C THR A 375 43.81 5.24 -22.07
N ALA A 376 44.14 6.51 -22.26
CA ALA A 376 45.43 6.94 -22.78
C ALA A 376 46.58 6.78 -21.76
N SER A 377 46.28 6.78 -20.47
CA SER A 377 47.27 6.80 -19.40
C SER A 377 46.68 6.31 -18.08
N THR A 378 47.34 5.33 -17.45
CA THR A 378 46.99 4.87 -16.11
C THR A 378 47.36 5.88 -15.01
N ASN A 379 48.15 6.92 -15.35
CA ASN A 379 48.46 8.01 -14.43
C ASN A 379 47.39 9.10 -14.45
N ASP A 380 46.48 9.09 -15.43
CA ASP A 380 45.40 10.06 -15.54
C ASP A 380 44.13 9.42 -14.99
N ILE A 381 43.58 10.01 -13.93
CA ILE A 381 42.55 9.39 -13.12
C ILE A 381 41.18 9.82 -13.60
N ALA A 382 40.34 8.82 -13.80
CA ALA A 382 38.98 8.98 -14.28
C ALA A 382 38.00 9.02 -13.09
N LEU A 383 37.89 7.93 -12.33
CA LEU A 383 37.10 7.90 -11.09
C LEU A 383 37.95 7.42 -9.93
N TRP A 384 37.72 7.98 -8.75
CA TRP A 384 38.31 7.49 -7.51
C TRP A 384 37.38 7.71 -6.33
N LYS A 385 37.59 6.93 -5.28
CA LYS A 385 37.00 7.16 -3.96
C LYS A 385 38.03 7.72 -3.00
N THR A 386 37.59 8.63 -2.13
CA THR A 386 38.41 9.27 -1.11
C THR A 386 37.55 9.71 0.08
N GLY A 387 38.17 10.43 1.02
CA GLY A 387 37.53 10.89 2.25
C GLY A 387 37.28 9.78 3.27
N THR A 388 36.74 10.17 4.42
CA THR A 388 36.52 9.26 5.55
C THR A 388 35.65 8.06 5.14
N GLY A 389 36.20 6.84 5.24
CA GLY A 389 35.51 5.61 4.85
C GLY A 389 35.28 5.42 3.35
N GLY A 390 35.98 6.19 2.48
CA GLY A 390 35.79 6.12 1.03
C GLY A 390 34.38 6.54 0.60
N ARG A 391 33.79 7.52 1.29
CA ARG A 391 32.41 7.99 1.14
C ARG A 391 32.24 9.13 0.12
N ALA A 392 33.33 9.63 -0.45
CA ALA A 392 33.30 10.59 -1.54
C ALA A 392 33.81 9.94 -2.82
N ILE A 393 33.00 10.00 -3.89
CA ILE A 393 33.37 9.60 -5.25
C ILE A 393 33.64 10.87 -6.04
N PHE A 394 34.75 10.90 -6.77
CA PHE A 394 35.02 11.93 -7.75
C PHE A 394 35.02 11.32 -9.15
N SER A 395 34.43 12.05 -10.10
CA SER A 395 34.44 11.72 -11.53
C SER A 395 35.13 12.84 -12.30
N TRP A 396 36.08 12.50 -13.16
CA TRP A 396 36.84 13.45 -13.97
C TRP A 396 35.99 14.24 -14.97
N ASP A 397 34.84 13.67 -15.36
CA ASP A 397 33.89 14.26 -16.29
C ASP A 397 32.48 13.98 -15.77
N GLU A 398 31.61 14.99 -15.77
CA GLU A 398 30.18 14.82 -15.54
C GLU A 398 29.50 14.11 -16.73
N GLY A 399 30.09 14.25 -17.92
CA GLY A 399 29.69 13.65 -19.17
C GLY A 399 29.58 12.13 -19.12
N VAL A 400 30.27 11.46 -18.18
CA VAL A 400 30.16 10.01 -17.97
C VAL A 400 28.73 9.57 -17.61
N TYR A 401 27.91 10.47 -17.07
CA TYR A 401 26.50 10.21 -16.71
C TYR A 401 25.50 10.56 -17.82
N ARG A 402 25.97 11.10 -18.95
CA ARG A 402 25.12 11.53 -20.09
C ARG A 402 25.69 11.16 -21.45
N SER A 403 26.70 10.29 -21.47
CA SER A 403 27.28 9.78 -22.70
C SER A 403 26.23 8.94 -23.46
N SER A 404 26.50 8.66 -24.74
CA SER A 404 25.64 7.78 -25.54
C SER A 404 25.60 6.33 -25.06
N ASN A 405 26.45 5.95 -24.09
CA ASN A 405 26.45 4.61 -23.48
C ASN A 405 25.47 4.50 -22.30
N ILE A 406 24.83 5.60 -21.90
CA ILE A 406 23.73 5.61 -20.93
C ILE A 406 22.42 5.70 -21.71
N THR A 407 21.64 4.63 -21.72
CA THR A 407 20.46 4.49 -22.59
C THR A 407 19.26 3.88 -21.86
N GLY A 408 18.06 4.25 -22.30
CA GLY A 408 16.82 3.67 -21.77
C GLY A 408 16.66 3.82 -20.25
N THR A 409 15.94 2.86 -19.65
CA THR A 409 15.64 2.84 -18.21
C THR A 409 16.15 1.59 -17.52
N VAL A 410 16.65 0.61 -18.27
CA VAL A 410 17.29 -0.60 -17.76
C VAL A 410 18.79 -0.31 -17.58
N ILE A 411 19.42 -1.01 -16.65
CA ILE A 411 20.87 -0.95 -16.42
C ILE A 411 21.45 -2.20 -17.08
N ASP A 412 22.07 -2.06 -18.23
CA ASP A 412 22.58 -3.19 -19.02
C ASP A 412 23.89 -2.93 -19.75
N THR A 413 24.29 -1.67 -19.96
CA THR A 413 25.60 -1.40 -20.54
C THR A 413 26.71 -1.53 -19.50
N PRO A 414 27.96 -1.87 -19.90
CA PRO A 414 29.08 -1.93 -18.97
C PRO A 414 29.31 -0.63 -18.18
N GLN A 415 29.06 0.52 -18.82
CA GLN A 415 29.18 1.83 -18.19
C GLN A 415 28.06 2.08 -17.17
N GLU A 416 26.81 1.72 -17.48
CA GLU A 416 25.69 1.81 -16.54
C GLU A 416 25.92 0.90 -15.33
N ILE A 417 26.29 -0.36 -15.55
CA ILE A 417 26.57 -1.33 -14.50
C ILE A 417 27.63 -0.79 -13.54
N PHE A 418 28.74 -0.26 -14.07
CA PHE A 418 29.78 0.36 -13.26
C PHE A 418 29.25 1.53 -12.43
N LEU A 419 28.64 2.53 -13.06
CA LEU A 419 28.17 3.73 -12.36
C LEU A 419 27.09 3.42 -11.31
N HIS A 420 26.19 2.48 -11.61
CA HIS A 420 25.16 2.05 -10.67
C HIS A 420 25.70 1.17 -9.53
N ASN A 421 26.78 0.40 -9.76
CA ASN A 421 27.52 -0.25 -8.68
C ASN A 421 28.18 0.77 -7.74
N ILE A 422 28.73 1.86 -8.28
CA ILE A 422 29.25 2.96 -7.46
C ILE A 422 28.14 3.63 -6.64
N MET A 423 26.97 3.87 -7.24
CA MET A 423 25.80 4.38 -6.51
C MET A 423 25.36 3.41 -5.40
N ALA A 424 25.26 2.12 -5.69
CA ALA A 424 24.93 1.08 -4.72
C ALA A 424 25.96 1.02 -3.57
N TYR A 425 27.24 1.16 -3.88
CA TYR A 425 28.31 1.25 -2.88
C TYR A 425 28.10 2.45 -1.94
N LEU A 426 27.81 3.64 -2.48
CA LEU A 426 27.55 4.83 -1.67
C LEU A 426 26.30 4.66 -0.79
N LEU A 427 25.22 4.09 -1.33
CA LEU A 427 24.01 3.80 -0.56
C LEU A 427 24.28 2.82 0.59
N ASN A 428 25.01 1.73 0.32
CA ASN A 428 25.43 0.78 1.34
C ASN A 428 26.30 1.46 2.41
N ALA A 429 27.25 2.30 2.01
CA ALA A 429 28.07 3.06 2.95
C ALA A 429 27.22 3.99 3.82
N ARG A 430 26.18 4.63 3.25
CA ARG A 430 25.24 5.48 4.00
C ARG A 430 24.40 4.73 5.03
N GLY A 431 24.23 3.42 4.83
CA GLY A 431 23.53 2.52 5.76
C GLY A 431 22.18 2.02 5.24
N PHE A 432 21.98 1.97 3.92
CA PHE A 432 20.79 1.38 3.32
C PHE A 432 20.85 -0.14 3.25
#